data_AF-A0BGH2-F1
#
_entry.id   AF-A0BGH2-F1
#
_cell.length_a   1.000
_cell.length_b   1.000
_cell.length_c   1.000
_cell.angle_alpha   90.00
_cell.angle_beta   90.00
_cell.angle_gamma   90.00
#
_symmetry.space_group_name_H-M   'P 1'
#
loop_
_entity.id
_entity.type
_entity.pdbx_description
1 polymer ?
#
loop_
_entity_poly.entity_id
_entity_poly.type
_entity_poly.pdbx_seq_one_letter_code
_entity_poly.pdbx_strand_id
1 'polypeptide(L)'
;MTDELITDKDFGISQINCVKLHRHVEMYQWVKGDQKQYEQKWVDHHVENHFGYNNDKSKWVLKAQTFLNQCVKLHQFMLEEDMIKELNTPLQNVKFNQANVQIAQQKYKDSGFSRFLLQDDYIYMHQVDDQIVNGDLRISFKQVICSDATIVARGDTNRLLVWQFEDTFNKTVARDYDAHERTCCNLPVPNDSKPIKDIYWIFQGLFTPEECFSKVVNENALLFWVFRSIGYILIAIGTIILLSPVSFLTDFIPIEKLTGISFFIFGCIAAVPITIFAICFSWVYYRPKIGFLMLLISIILGGGIFYYAYKNL
;
A
#
# COMPACT_ATOMS: atom_id res chain seq x y z
N MET A 1 -9.84 -14.03 15.94
CA MET A 1 -9.38 -15.18 16.72
C MET A 1 -8.77 -16.22 15.81
N THR A 2 -7.92 -17.08 16.36
CA THR A 2 -7.34 -18.22 15.67
C THR A 2 -7.07 -19.32 16.68
N ASP A 3 -7.33 -20.56 16.27
CA ASP A 3 -7.10 -21.76 17.08
C ASP A 3 -5.75 -22.43 16.73
N GLU A 4 -5.06 -21.91 15.71
CA GLU A 4 -3.77 -22.43 15.27
C GLU A 4 -2.61 -21.78 16.03
N LEU A 5 -1.60 -22.59 16.30
CA LEU A 5 -0.33 -22.15 16.90
C LEU A 5 0.61 -21.63 15.82
N ILE A 6 1.17 -20.45 16.04
CA ILE A 6 2.35 -20.01 15.28
C ILE A 6 3.60 -20.44 16.05
N THR A 7 4.51 -21.13 15.36
CA THR A 7 5.72 -21.67 15.98
C THR A 7 6.99 -21.29 15.22
N ASP A 8 7.96 -20.70 15.94
CA ASP A 8 9.35 -20.63 15.53
C ASP A 8 10.12 -21.76 16.21
N LYS A 9 10.56 -22.76 15.42
CA LYS A 9 11.27 -23.93 15.91
C LYS A 9 12.73 -23.63 16.27
N ASP A 10 13.28 -22.53 15.77
CA ASP A 10 14.68 -22.18 15.96
C ASP A 10 14.94 -21.71 17.39
N PHE A 11 13.93 -21.09 17.99
CA PHE A 11 13.95 -20.59 19.37
C PHE A 11 12.94 -21.31 20.29
N GLY A 12 12.17 -22.27 19.77
CA GLY A 12 11.17 -23.01 20.53
C GLY A 12 10.04 -22.11 21.04
N ILE A 13 9.63 -21.12 20.23
CA ILE A 13 8.56 -20.19 20.57
C ILE A 13 7.28 -20.64 19.91
N SER A 14 6.23 -20.81 20.69
CA SER A 14 4.88 -21.11 20.21
C SER A 14 3.90 -20.13 20.80
N GLN A 15 3.09 -19.48 19.95
CA GLN A 15 2.09 -18.49 20.38
C GLN A 15 0.69 -18.94 19.97
N ILE A 16 -0.23 -18.91 20.93
CA ILE A 16 -1.67 -19.09 20.71
C ILE A 16 -2.32 -17.74 20.45
N ASN A 17 -3.48 -17.74 19.79
CA ASN A 17 -4.26 -16.51 19.53
C ASN A 17 -3.42 -15.39 18.86
N CYS A 18 -2.46 -15.80 18.03
CA CYS A 18 -1.47 -14.95 17.40
C CYS A 18 -1.73 -14.91 15.90
N VAL A 19 -1.90 -13.70 15.37
CA VAL A 19 -2.14 -13.41 13.94
C VAL A 19 -0.83 -13.51 13.17
N LYS A 20 0.24 -12.93 13.75
CA LYS A 20 1.55 -12.82 13.12
C LYS A 20 2.65 -12.79 14.19
N LEU A 21 3.69 -13.59 14.00
CA LEU A 21 4.90 -13.62 14.82
C LEU A 21 6.08 -13.14 13.98
N HIS A 22 6.84 -12.18 14.49
CA HIS A 22 7.98 -11.60 13.80
C HIS A 22 9.25 -11.79 14.64
N ARG A 23 10.19 -12.56 14.09
CA ARG A 23 11.56 -12.69 14.59
C ARG A 23 12.38 -11.50 14.09
N HIS A 24 12.78 -10.65 15.02
CA HIS A 24 13.67 -9.53 14.78
C HIS A 24 15.10 -9.91 15.14
N VAL A 25 16.05 -9.60 14.26
CA VAL A 25 17.46 -9.99 14.42
C VAL A 25 18.31 -8.77 14.16
N GLU A 26 19.18 -8.45 15.11
CA GLU A 26 20.13 -7.36 15.00
C GLU A 26 21.53 -7.88 15.23
N MET A 27 22.50 -7.31 14.51
CA MET A 27 23.91 -7.53 14.74
C MET A 27 24.56 -6.27 15.30
N TYR A 28 25.42 -6.46 16.28
CA TYR A 28 26.30 -5.41 16.76
C TYR A 28 27.44 -5.22 15.75
N GLN A 29 27.47 -4.08 15.08
CA GLN A 29 28.39 -3.85 13.96
C GLN A 29 28.75 -2.37 13.82
N TRP A 30 29.80 -2.07 13.06
CA TRP A 30 30.16 -0.70 12.73
C TRP A 30 29.16 -0.05 11.79
N VAL A 31 28.83 1.20 12.04
CA VAL A 31 27.92 2.00 11.21
C VAL A 31 28.48 3.40 11.09
N LYS A 32 28.36 3.99 9.91
CA LYS A 32 28.77 5.38 9.66
C LYS A 32 27.66 6.32 10.14
N GLY A 33 27.95 7.12 11.16
CA GLY A 33 27.06 8.18 11.64
C GLY A 33 27.07 9.42 10.74
N ASP A 34 26.17 10.35 11.02
CA ASP A 34 25.92 11.55 10.20
C ASP A 34 27.16 12.45 10.05
N GLN A 35 27.98 12.55 11.09
CA GLN A 35 29.23 13.34 11.08
C GLN A 35 30.43 12.59 10.49
N LYS A 36 30.18 11.51 9.73
CA LYS A 36 31.22 10.61 9.17
C LYS A 36 32.09 9.93 10.24
N GLN A 37 31.64 9.90 11.50
CA GLN A 37 32.26 9.11 12.56
C GLN A 37 31.68 7.69 12.54
N TYR A 38 32.54 6.70 12.79
CA TYR A 38 32.11 5.31 12.90
C TYR A 38 31.80 4.99 14.35
N GLU A 39 30.63 4.41 14.59
CA GLU A 39 30.19 3.93 15.89
C GLU A 39 29.72 2.48 15.77
N GLN A 40 29.82 1.71 16.86
CA GLN A 40 29.23 0.37 16.91
C GLN A 40 27.85 0.45 17.55
N LYS A 41 26.88 -0.18 16.89
CA LYS A 41 25.52 -0.30 17.41
C LYS A 41 24.83 -1.53 16.85
N TRP A 42 23.72 -1.88 17.48
CA TRP A 42 22.81 -2.90 17.00
C TRP A 42 22.04 -2.38 15.79
N VAL A 43 22.10 -3.12 14.67
CA VAL A 43 21.40 -2.80 13.43
C VAL A 43 20.77 -4.06 12.85
N ASP A 44 19.61 -3.93 12.22
CA ASP A 44 18.76 -5.01 11.70
C ASP A 44 19.12 -5.47 10.26
N HIS A 45 20.12 -4.85 9.65
CA HIS A 45 20.64 -5.17 8.32
C HIS A 45 22.16 -5.13 8.31
N HIS A 46 22.77 -5.83 7.35
CA HIS A 46 24.21 -5.82 7.15
C HIS A 46 24.68 -4.51 6.53
N VAL A 47 25.72 -3.90 7.09
CA VAL A 47 26.34 -2.68 6.59
C VAL A 47 27.75 -2.98 6.08
N GLU A 48 28.00 -2.71 4.81
CA GLU A 48 29.34 -2.81 4.21
C GLU A 48 30.17 -1.56 4.54
N ASN A 49 31.36 -1.76 5.08
CA ASN A 49 32.28 -0.70 5.49
C ASN A 49 33.71 -1.01 5.03
N HIS A 50 34.56 0.01 5.02
CA HIS A 50 35.95 -0.07 4.57
C HIS A 50 36.90 0.55 5.60
N PHE A 51 38.21 0.43 5.39
CA PHE A 51 39.26 1.12 6.15
C PHE A 51 39.28 0.84 7.66
N GLY A 52 39.23 -0.43 8.06
CA GLY A 52 39.37 -0.86 9.47
C GLY A 52 38.06 -0.99 10.24
N TYR A 53 36.92 -0.61 9.65
CA TYR A 53 35.58 -0.75 10.24
C TYR A 53 34.78 -1.89 9.62
N ASN A 54 35.44 -2.99 9.26
CA ASN A 54 34.80 -4.08 8.52
C ASN A 54 33.82 -4.86 9.41
N ASN A 55 32.69 -5.26 8.83
CA ASN A 55 31.67 -6.08 9.47
C ASN A 55 31.70 -7.47 8.83
N ASP A 56 31.82 -8.51 9.66
CA ASP A 56 31.91 -9.89 9.17
C ASP A 56 30.53 -10.45 8.86
N LYS A 57 30.18 -10.45 7.57
CA LYS A 57 28.92 -11.00 7.05
C LYS A 57 28.72 -12.48 7.42
N SER A 58 29.79 -13.25 7.61
CA SER A 58 29.69 -14.67 7.96
C SER A 58 29.08 -14.89 9.34
N LYS A 59 29.15 -13.89 10.22
CA LYS A 59 28.52 -13.91 11.55
C LYS A 59 27.01 -13.70 11.50
N TRP A 60 26.46 -13.28 10.37
CA TRP A 60 25.02 -13.10 10.17
C TRP A 60 24.33 -14.44 9.86
N VAL A 61 24.42 -15.38 10.79
CA VAL A 61 23.93 -16.76 10.62
C VAL A 61 22.41 -16.90 10.69
N LEU A 62 21.72 -15.87 11.20
CA LEU A 62 20.29 -15.87 11.43
C LEU A 62 19.62 -14.71 10.68
N LYS A 63 18.46 -14.96 10.06
CA LYS A 63 17.67 -13.93 9.37
C LYS A 63 16.40 -13.59 10.14
N ALA A 64 16.02 -12.32 10.09
CA ALA A 64 14.67 -11.90 10.46
C ALA A 64 13.64 -12.68 9.64
N GLN A 65 12.52 -13.03 10.27
CA GLN A 65 11.49 -13.84 9.63
C GLN A 65 10.12 -13.52 10.22
N THR A 66 9.11 -13.48 9.35
CA THR A 66 7.72 -13.31 9.75
C THR A 66 6.98 -14.62 9.51
N PHE A 67 6.25 -15.07 10.52
CA PHE A 67 5.39 -16.24 10.48
C PHE A 67 3.94 -15.76 10.56
N LEU A 68 3.13 -16.15 9.58
CA LEU A 68 1.71 -15.78 9.51
C LEU A 68 0.87 -16.97 9.94
N ASN A 69 -0.22 -16.68 10.67
CA ASN A 69 -1.26 -17.66 10.91
C ASN A 69 -2.15 -17.77 9.66
N GLN A 70 -2.39 -18.98 9.18
CA GLN A 70 -3.20 -19.20 7.97
C GLN A 70 -4.70 -19.20 8.27
N CYS A 71 -5.08 -19.39 9.55
CA CYS A 71 -6.45 -19.53 10.00
C CYS A 71 -6.84 -18.42 10.96
N VAL A 72 -6.85 -17.17 10.49
CA VAL A 72 -7.35 -16.04 11.26
C VAL A 72 -8.79 -15.74 10.85
N LYS A 73 -9.68 -15.69 11.84
CA LYS A 73 -11.12 -15.44 11.66
C LYS A 73 -11.59 -14.22 12.41
N LEU A 74 -12.52 -13.49 11.81
CA LEU A 74 -13.38 -12.54 12.49
C LEU A 74 -14.81 -13.08 12.44
N HIS A 75 -15.30 -13.61 13.57
CA HIS A 75 -16.54 -14.41 13.61
C HIS A 75 -16.49 -15.54 12.55
N GLN A 76 -17.32 -15.44 11.50
CA GLN A 76 -17.46 -16.42 10.43
C GLN A 76 -16.57 -16.12 9.21
N PHE A 77 -15.93 -14.95 9.18
CA PHE A 77 -15.16 -14.48 8.03
C PHE A 77 -13.69 -14.84 8.21
N MET A 78 -13.12 -15.55 7.22
CA MET A 78 -11.69 -15.78 7.13
C MET A 78 -11.02 -14.51 6.62
N LEU A 79 -9.87 -14.18 7.20
CA LEU A 79 -9.05 -13.08 6.73
C LEU A 79 -8.12 -13.55 5.61
N GLU A 80 -8.01 -12.76 4.55
CA GLU A 80 -7.05 -13.02 3.47
C GLU A 80 -5.60 -12.79 3.95
N GLU A 81 -4.64 -13.44 3.30
CA GLU A 81 -3.23 -13.36 3.70
C GLU A 81 -2.70 -11.91 3.66
N ASP A 82 -3.12 -11.12 2.68
CA ASP A 82 -2.67 -9.74 2.53
C ASP A 82 -3.20 -8.85 3.68
N MET A 83 -4.43 -9.10 4.12
CA MET A 83 -5.00 -8.47 5.32
C MET A 83 -4.20 -8.85 6.58
N ILE A 84 -3.83 -10.13 6.72
CA ILE A 84 -3.04 -10.63 7.85
C ILE A 84 -1.63 -9.99 7.86
N LYS A 85 -1.02 -9.78 6.68
CA LYS A 85 0.27 -9.08 6.56
C LYS A 85 0.18 -7.64 7.02
N GLU A 86 -0.89 -6.94 6.65
CA GLU A 86 -1.11 -5.54 7.03
C GLU A 86 -1.35 -5.36 8.53
N LEU A 87 -1.97 -6.33 9.21
CA LEU A 87 -2.23 -6.28 10.65
C LEU A 87 -0.95 -6.20 11.48
N ASN A 88 -0.81 -5.12 12.24
CA ASN A 88 0.34 -4.78 13.09
C ASN A 88 -0.08 -4.39 14.52
N THR A 89 -1.38 -4.34 14.84
CA THR A 89 -1.87 -3.91 16.16
C THR A 89 -2.85 -4.91 16.78
N PRO A 90 -2.80 -5.16 18.11
CA PRO A 90 -1.79 -4.66 19.05
C PRO A 90 -0.47 -5.45 18.93
N LEU A 91 0.65 -4.71 18.87
CA LEU A 91 1.99 -5.29 18.82
C LEU A 91 2.51 -5.53 20.23
N GLN A 92 2.95 -6.74 20.53
CA GLN A 92 3.48 -7.12 21.84
C GLN A 92 4.83 -7.81 21.71
N ASN A 93 5.73 -7.59 22.67
CA ASN A 93 6.96 -8.38 22.77
C ASN A 93 6.63 -9.78 23.31
N VAL A 94 7.27 -10.79 22.74
CA VAL A 94 7.21 -12.16 23.26
C VAL A 94 8.24 -12.29 24.38
N LYS A 95 7.80 -12.77 25.54
CA LYS A 95 8.68 -13.06 26.67
C LYS A 95 9.38 -14.41 26.47
N PHE A 96 10.66 -14.45 26.79
CA PHE A 96 11.46 -15.67 26.75
C PHE A 96 11.66 -16.26 28.14
N ASN A 97 12.03 -17.53 28.18
CA ASN A 97 12.53 -18.21 29.36
C ASN A 97 13.88 -18.89 29.08
N GLN A 98 14.47 -19.50 30.10
CA GLN A 98 15.77 -20.16 29.97
C GLN A 98 15.74 -21.38 29.02
N ALA A 99 14.59 -22.03 28.82
CA ALA A 99 14.49 -23.13 27.85
C ALA A 99 14.66 -22.62 26.41
N ASN A 100 14.15 -21.42 26.08
CA ASN A 100 14.37 -20.81 24.77
C ASN A 100 15.87 -20.56 24.51
N VAL A 101 16.61 -20.12 25.54
CA VAL A 101 18.07 -19.91 25.46
C VAL A 101 18.79 -21.22 25.17
N GLN A 102 18.42 -22.30 25.88
CA GLN A 102 19.03 -23.63 25.69
C GLN A 102 18.76 -24.19 24.28
N ILE A 103 17.55 -24.00 23.75
CA ILE A 103 17.18 -24.40 22.38
C ILE A 103 18.05 -23.63 21.36
N ALA A 104 18.15 -22.31 21.52
CA ALA A 104 18.98 -21.48 20.65
C ALA A 104 20.46 -21.88 20.73
N GLN A 105 20.99 -22.06 21.94
CA GLN A 105 22.37 -22.49 22.16
C GLN A 105 22.65 -23.84 21.48
N GLN A 106 21.76 -24.82 21.65
CA GLN A 106 21.91 -26.12 21.01
C GLN A 106 21.88 -26.03 19.48
N LYS A 107 20.99 -25.19 18.94
CA LYS A 107 20.84 -25.00 17.50
C LYS A 107 22.04 -24.29 16.86
N TYR A 108 22.61 -23.29 17.54
CA TYR A 108 23.68 -22.42 17.02
C TYR A 108 25.06 -22.69 17.63
N LYS A 109 25.26 -23.84 18.30
CA LYS A 109 26.52 -24.21 18.96
C LYS A 109 27.76 -24.14 18.05
N ASP A 110 27.60 -24.51 16.77
CA ASP A 110 28.70 -24.57 15.80
C ASP A 110 28.85 -23.26 14.99
N SER A 111 28.10 -22.22 15.34
CA SER A 111 28.06 -20.93 14.64
C SER A 111 29.07 -19.90 15.16
N GLY A 112 29.93 -20.28 16.11
CA GLY A 112 30.98 -19.42 16.66
C GLY A 112 30.54 -18.48 17.78
N PHE A 113 29.39 -18.74 18.42
CA PHE A 113 28.92 -18.03 19.60
C PHE A 113 29.15 -18.88 20.85
N SER A 114 29.93 -18.37 21.82
CA SER A 114 30.28 -19.10 23.05
C SER A 114 29.19 -18.98 24.12
N ARG A 115 28.48 -17.85 24.18
CA ARG A 115 27.59 -17.51 25.28
C ARG A 115 26.24 -17.00 24.78
N PHE A 116 25.19 -17.56 25.36
CA PHE A 116 23.81 -17.16 25.10
C PHE A 116 23.22 -16.59 26.40
N LEU A 117 22.70 -15.37 26.34
CA LEU A 117 22.18 -14.66 27.51
C LEU A 117 20.75 -14.20 27.25
N LEU A 118 19.88 -14.45 28.22
CA LEU A 118 18.57 -13.82 28.27
C LEU A 118 18.66 -12.57 29.14
N GLN A 119 18.43 -11.42 28.52
CA GLN A 119 18.32 -10.14 29.22
C GLN A 119 17.17 -9.35 28.61
N ASP A 120 16.28 -8.83 29.46
CA ASP A 120 15.05 -8.16 29.05
C ASP A 120 14.20 -9.03 28.11
N ASP A 121 13.87 -8.52 26.93
CA ASP A 121 13.12 -9.20 25.87
C ASP A 121 14.04 -9.64 24.72
N TYR A 122 15.31 -9.95 25.02
CA TYR A 122 16.31 -10.34 24.04
C TYR A 122 17.07 -11.61 24.45
N ILE A 123 17.33 -12.45 23.45
CA ILE A 123 18.38 -13.47 23.52
C ILE A 123 19.61 -12.90 22.81
N TYR A 124 20.68 -12.73 23.57
CA TYR A 124 21.99 -12.32 23.07
C TYR A 124 22.83 -13.54 22.75
N MET A 125 23.53 -13.50 21.62
CA MET A 125 24.48 -14.50 21.16
C MET A 125 25.84 -13.80 21.08
N HIS A 126 26.69 -14.03 22.07
CA HIS A 126 28.01 -13.43 22.16
C HIS A 126 29.07 -14.42 21.67
N GLN A 127 30.07 -13.90 20.97
CA GLN A 127 31.26 -14.65 20.58
C GLN A 127 32.27 -14.79 21.72
N VAL A 128 32.23 -13.86 22.69
CA VAL A 128 33.13 -13.81 23.85
C VAL A 128 32.32 -13.56 25.11
N ASP A 129 32.70 -14.18 26.22
CA ASP A 129 31.82 -14.28 27.38
C ASP A 129 31.52 -12.93 28.06
N ASP A 130 32.40 -11.93 28.03
CA ASP A 130 32.25 -10.71 28.86
C ASP A 130 32.29 -9.37 28.09
N GLN A 131 32.25 -9.40 26.75
CA GLN A 131 32.26 -8.18 25.94
C GLN A 131 31.37 -8.35 24.71
N ILE A 132 30.59 -7.31 24.41
CA ILE A 132 29.89 -7.23 23.12
C ILE A 132 30.93 -6.88 22.06
N VAL A 133 31.08 -7.74 21.07
CA VAL A 133 32.04 -7.58 19.97
C VAL A 133 31.32 -7.48 18.63
N ASN A 134 32.03 -6.97 17.62
CA ASN A 134 31.50 -6.91 16.27
C ASN A 134 31.10 -8.32 15.78
N GLY A 135 29.88 -8.46 15.27
CA GLY A 135 29.31 -9.72 14.82
C GLY A 135 28.43 -10.43 15.85
N ASP A 136 28.35 -9.94 17.09
CA ASP A 136 27.41 -10.48 18.07
C ASP A 136 25.96 -10.21 17.62
N LEU A 137 25.05 -11.12 17.98
CA LEU A 137 23.64 -11.04 17.59
C LEU A 137 22.75 -10.84 18.81
N ARG A 138 21.65 -10.12 18.62
CA ARG A 138 20.53 -10.11 19.57
C ARG A 138 19.23 -10.37 18.82
N ILE A 139 18.37 -11.16 19.47
CA ILE A 139 17.14 -11.65 18.87
C ILE A 139 15.99 -11.27 19.80
N SER A 140 14.95 -10.68 19.24
CA SER A 140 13.68 -10.45 19.91
C SER A 140 12.53 -10.93 19.04
N PHE A 141 11.39 -11.19 19.66
CA PHE A 141 10.18 -11.56 18.93
C PHE A 141 9.07 -10.57 19.26
N LYS A 142 8.38 -10.12 18.21
CA LYS A 142 7.16 -9.33 18.32
C LYS A 142 6.00 -10.13 17.77
N GLN A 143 4.84 -10.00 18.39
CA GLN A 143 3.63 -10.68 17.95
C GLN A 143 2.46 -9.72 17.85
N VAL A 144 1.56 -10.03 16.91
CA VAL A 144 0.26 -9.39 16.78
C VAL A 144 -0.77 -10.37 17.31
N ILE A 145 -1.36 -10.06 18.47
CA ILE A 145 -2.38 -10.92 19.07
C ILE A 145 -3.76 -10.60 18.51
N CYS A 146 -4.66 -11.57 18.52
CA CYS A 146 -6.07 -11.26 18.25
C CYS A 146 -6.63 -10.40 19.39
N SER A 147 -7.36 -9.35 19.01
CA SER A 147 -8.04 -8.44 19.91
C SER A 147 -9.45 -8.16 19.39
N ASP A 148 -10.21 -7.39 20.15
CA ASP A 148 -11.54 -6.96 19.75
C ASP A 148 -11.47 -6.10 18.48
N ALA A 149 -12.41 -6.33 17.57
CA ALA A 149 -12.52 -5.60 16.32
C ALA A 149 -13.97 -5.14 16.12
N THR A 150 -14.13 -3.94 15.55
CA THR A 150 -15.43 -3.38 15.19
C THR A 150 -15.71 -3.64 13.72
N ILE A 151 -16.88 -4.19 13.42
CA ILE A 151 -17.32 -4.42 12.04
C ILE A 151 -18.24 -3.27 11.63
N VAL A 152 -17.91 -2.63 10.52
CA VAL A 152 -18.77 -1.64 9.86
C VAL A 152 -19.27 -2.24 8.55
N ALA A 153 -20.57 -2.49 8.47
CA ALA A 153 -21.21 -3.04 7.29
C ALA A 153 -22.65 -2.51 7.17
N ARG A 154 -23.19 -2.51 5.95
CA ARG A 154 -24.62 -2.26 5.74
C ARG A 154 -25.39 -3.50 6.15
N GLY A 155 -26.31 -3.35 7.11
CA GLY A 155 -27.18 -4.43 7.56
C GLY A 155 -28.61 -4.29 7.05
N ASP A 156 -29.28 -5.42 6.88
CA ASP A 156 -30.73 -5.56 7.04
C ASP A 156 -30.98 -6.38 8.32
N THR A 157 -32.25 -6.50 8.74
CA THR A 157 -32.73 -7.24 9.92
C THR A 157 -31.96 -8.52 10.25
N ASN A 158 -31.58 -9.33 9.26
CA ASN A 158 -30.86 -10.60 9.47
C ASN A 158 -29.60 -10.79 8.59
N ARG A 159 -29.12 -9.77 7.87
CA ARG A 159 -28.04 -9.97 6.88
C ARG A 159 -27.07 -8.79 6.84
N LEU A 160 -25.78 -9.09 6.72
CA LEU A 160 -24.77 -8.12 6.32
C LEU A 160 -24.66 -8.10 4.80
N LEU A 161 -24.78 -6.91 4.23
CA LEU A 161 -24.81 -6.65 2.80
C LEU A 161 -23.54 -5.93 2.38
N VAL A 162 -23.06 -6.26 1.17
CA VAL A 162 -21.92 -5.58 0.57
C VAL A 162 -22.19 -4.09 0.46
N TRP A 163 -21.23 -3.26 0.89
CA TRP A 163 -21.29 -1.84 0.64
C TRP A 163 -20.99 -1.57 -0.84
N GLN A 164 -21.98 -1.10 -1.58
CA GLN A 164 -21.78 -0.57 -2.92
C GLN A 164 -21.63 0.95 -2.81
N PHE A 165 -20.58 1.51 -3.40
CA PHE A 165 -20.50 2.95 -3.61
C PHE A 165 -21.64 3.36 -4.55
N GLU A 166 -22.77 3.73 -3.96
CA GLU A 166 -23.88 4.31 -4.68
C GLU A 166 -23.39 5.66 -5.22
N ASP A 167 -23.31 5.77 -6.55
CA ASP A 167 -22.91 7.00 -7.24
C ASP A 167 -23.66 8.18 -6.62
N THR A 168 -22.91 9.21 -6.26
CA THR A 168 -23.34 10.43 -5.57
C THR A 168 -24.45 11.22 -6.29
N PHE A 169 -24.98 10.72 -7.40
CA PHE A 169 -26.09 11.32 -8.13
C PHE A 169 -27.44 11.15 -7.41
N ASN A 170 -27.65 10.07 -6.66
CA ASN A 170 -28.92 9.86 -5.93
C ASN A 170 -28.94 10.46 -4.52
N LYS A 171 -27.79 10.96 -4.02
CA LYS A 171 -27.71 11.61 -2.70
C LYS A 171 -28.04 13.10 -2.70
N THR A 172 -28.10 13.77 -3.86
CA THR A 172 -28.53 15.18 -3.95
C THR A 172 -30.02 15.36 -4.24
N VAL A 173 -30.72 14.34 -4.75
CA VAL A 173 -32.18 14.44 -5.02
C VAL A 173 -33.03 13.87 -3.86
N ALA A 174 -32.42 13.20 -2.88
CA ALA A 174 -33.11 12.67 -1.69
C ALA A 174 -32.76 13.42 -0.39
N ARG A 175 -32.20 14.63 -0.48
CA ARG A 175 -31.90 15.47 0.69
C ARG A 175 -33.04 16.39 1.13
N ASP A 176 -34.10 16.50 0.32
CA ASP A 176 -35.36 17.13 0.68
C ASP A 176 -36.47 16.08 0.58
N TYR A 177 -36.77 15.40 1.69
CA TYR A 177 -38.12 15.04 2.14
C TYR A 177 -37.98 14.22 3.44
N ASP A 178 -38.01 14.98 4.52
CA ASP A 178 -38.39 14.60 5.88
C ASP A 178 -37.44 13.74 6.71
N ALA A 179 -36.77 14.45 7.64
CA ALA A 179 -36.47 14.01 8.98
C ALA A 179 -37.76 13.66 9.75
N HIS A 180 -38.40 12.56 9.34
CA HIS A 180 -39.34 11.83 10.17
C HIS A 180 -38.78 10.45 10.45
N GLU A 181 -38.92 10.08 11.72
CA GLU A 181 -38.63 8.83 12.38
C GLU A 181 -39.09 7.61 11.56
N ARG A 182 -38.34 7.25 10.50
CA ARG A 182 -38.61 6.05 9.72
C ARG A 182 -38.04 4.87 10.50
N THR A 183 -38.95 4.14 11.14
CA THR A 183 -38.84 2.73 11.49
C THR A 183 -37.87 2.02 10.54
N CYS A 184 -36.72 1.58 11.06
CA CYS A 184 -35.60 1.01 10.30
C CYS A 184 -35.94 -0.22 9.44
N CYS A 185 -37.19 -0.70 9.46
CA CYS A 185 -37.60 -2.00 8.95
C CYS A 185 -38.20 -2.00 7.53
N ASN A 186 -38.44 -0.84 6.90
CA ASN A 186 -39.25 -0.77 5.66
C ASN A 186 -38.56 -0.10 4.46
N LEU A 187 -37.23 0.06 4.46
CA LEU A 187 -36.53 0.44 3.23
C LEU A 187 -36.45 -0.78 2.31
N PRO A 188 -37.05 -0.77 1.11
CA PRO A 188 -36.89 -1.87 0.17
C PRO A 188 -35.41 -2.04 -0.14
N VAL A 189 -34.85 -3.17 0.29
CA VAL A 189 -33.48 -3.56 0.00
C VAL A 189 -33.37 -3.73 -1.52
N PRO A 190 -32.34 -3.16 -2.20
CA PRO A 190 -32.13 -3.41 -3.61
C PRO A 190 -32.07 -4.93 -3.84
N ASN A 191 -32.91 -5.43 -4.76
CA ASN A 191 -33.16 -6.86 -4.98
C ASN A 191 -31.90 -7.67 -5.39
N ASP A 192 -30.78 -6.99 -5.67
CA ASP A 192 -29.48 -7.56 -6.05
C ASP A 192 -28.45 -7.65 -4.90
N SER A 193 -28.86 -7.38 -3.66
CA SER A 193 -27.93 -7.32 -2.51
C SER A 193 -27.45 -8.71 -2.10
N LYS A 194 -26.28 -9.13 -2.59
CA LYS A 194 -25.61 -10.37 -2.17
C LYS A 194 -25.08 -10.25 -0.72
N PRO A 195 -25.17 -11.31 0.08
CA PRO A 195 -24.55 -11.32 1.40
C PRO A 195 -23.04 -11.16 1.26
N ILE A 196 -22.42 -10.50 2.26
CA ILE A 196 -20.95 -10.42 2.34
C ILE A 196 -20.39 -11.83 2.48
N LYS A 197 -19.38 -12.15 1.65
CA LYS A 197 -18.61 -13.40 1.76
C LYS A 197 -17.29 -13.20 2.47
N ASP A 198 -16.65 -12.07 2.20
CA ASP A 198 -15.29 -11.77 2.63
C ASP A 198 -15.20 -10.35 3.19
N ILE A 199 -14.20 -10.08 4.00
CA ILE A 199 -13.89 -8.73 4.48
C ILE A 199 -13.23 -7.96 3.33
N TYR A 200 -13.58 -6.68 3.13
CA TYR A 200 -13.03 -5.87 2.04
C TYR A 200 -11.88 -4.96 2.49
N TRP A 201 -12.01 -4.35 3.66
CA TRP A 201 -11.05 -3.37 4.17
C TRP A 201 -10.83 -3.56 5.66
N ILE A 202 -9.60 -3.33 6.11
CA ILE A 202 -9.21 -3.35 7.51
C ILE A 202 -8.51 -2.04 7.85
N PHE A 203 -8.89 -1.48 8.98
CA PHE A 203 -8.27 -0.27 9.53
C PHE A 203 -7.74 -0.57 10.93
N GLN A 204 -6.59 0.00 11.25
CA GLN A 204 -5.90 -0.23 12.52
C GLN A 204 -5.78 1.08 13.29
N GLY A 205 -6.50 1.19 14.40
CA GLY A 205 -6.54 2.39 15.22
C GLY A 205 -7.98 2.82 15.52
N LEU A 206 -8.10 4.02 16.08
CA LEU A 206 -9.39 4.64 16.36
C LEU A 206 -9.81 5.46 15.15
N PHE A 207 -10.83 4.98 14.44
CA PHE A 207 -11.41 5.65 13.29
C PHE A 207 -12.92 5.67 13.39
N THR A 208 -13.51 6.77 12.95
CA THR A 208 -14.96 6.82 12.69
C THR A 208 -15.29 6.11 11.36
N PRO A 209 -16.52 5.58 11.20
CA PRO A 209 -16.95 5.01 9.93
C PRO A 209 -16.74 5.96 8.74
N GLU A 210 -17.02 7.25 8.92
CA GLU A 210 -16.87 8.28 7.90
C GLU A 210 -15.41 8.45 7.46
N GLU A 211 -14.47 8.45 8.41
CA GLU A 211 -13.03 8.51 8.13
C GLU A 211 -12.57 7.30 7.31
N CYS A 212 -12.97 6.08 7.72
CA CYS A 212 -12.66 4.85 6.98
C CYS A 212 -13.13 4.92 5.53
N PHE A 213 -14.38 5.34 5.29
CA PHE A 213 -14.91 5.48 3.93
C PHE A 213 -14.19 6.57 3.14
N SER A 214 -13.90 7.72 3.74
CA SER A 214 -13.18 8.81 3.07
C SER A 214 -11.78 8.37 2.61
N LYS A 215 -11.10 7.53 3.40
CA LYS A 215 -9.77 7.00 3.08
C LYS A 215 -9.81 6.11 1.84
N VAL A 216 -10.74 5.16 1.79
CA VAL A 216 -10.92 4.24 0.65
C VAL A 216 -11.28 5.01 -0.63
N VAL A 217 -12.10 6.05 -0.52
CA VAL A 217 -12.49 6.87 -1.69
C VAL A 217 -11.31 7.69 -2.20
N ASN A 218 -10.54 8.30 -1.30
CA ASN A 218 -9.46 9.21 -1.68
C ASN A 218 -8.22 8.49 -2.22
N GLU A 219 -7.86 7.31 -1.69
CA GLU A 219 -6.70 6.53 -2.15
C GLU A 219 -6.81 6.17 -3.64
N ASN A 220 -8.03 5.88 -4.10
CA ASN A 220 -8.27 5.53 -5.49
C ASN A 220 -8.29 6.75 -6.42
N ALA A 221 -8.62 7.94 -5.92
CA ALA A 221 -8.75 9.15 -6.75
C ALA A 221 -7.41 9.60 -7.34
N LEU A 222 -6.33 9.62 -6.54
CA LEU A 222 -5.01 10.11 -6.96
C LEU A 222 -4.43 9.28 -8.10
N LEU A 223 -4.50 7.95 -7.99
CA LEU A 223 -3.98 7.01 -8.97
C LEU A 223 -4.62 7.24 -10.35
N PHE A 224 -5.93 7.50 -10.41
CA PHE A 224 -6.60 7.84 -11.66
C PHE A 224 -6.15 9.17 -12.27
N TRP A 225 -5.85 10.18 -11.46
CA TRP A 225 -5.29 11.45 -11.97
C TRP A 225 -3.87 11.26 -12.51
N VAL A 226 -3.04 10.46 -11.85
CA VAL A 226 -1.68 10.14 -12.31
C VAL A 226 -1.72 9.41 -13.65
N PHE A 227 -2.54 8.37 -13.80
CA PHE A 227 -2.66 7.66 -15.08
C PHE A 227 -3.17 8.56 -16.21
N ARG A 228 -4.07 9.51 -15.93
CA ARG A 228 -4.53 10.49 -16.92
C ARG A 228 -3.42 11.45 -17.34
N SER A 229 -2.63 11.95 -16.38
CA SER A 229 -1.48 12.82 -16.67
C SER A 229 -0.42 12.09 -17.49
N ILE A 230 -0.12 10.83 -17.17
CA ILE A 230 0.81 9.99 -17.94
C ILE A 230 0.28 9.77 -19.36
N GLY A 231 -1.01 9.45 -19.51
CA GLY A 231 -1.64 9.29 -20.81
C GLY A 231 -1.55 10.55 -21.67
N TYR A 232 -1.82 11.72 -21.09
CA TYR A 232 -1.64 13.01 -21.78
C TYR A 232 -0.19 13.22 -22.24
N ILE A 233 0.79 12.97 -21.37
CA ILE A 233 2.22 13.12 -21.69
C ILE A 233 2.60 12.21 -22.87
N LEU A 234 2.14 10.96 -22.88
CA LEU A 234 2.40 10.02 -23.98
C LEU A 234 1.80 10.51 -25.31
N ILE A 235 0.57 11.05 -25.29
CA ILE A 235 -0.07 11.62 -26.49
C ILE A 235 0.66 12.89 -26.94
N ALA A 236 1.09 13.75 -26.02
CA ALA A 236 1.88 14.94 -26.33
C ALA A 236 3.23 14.58 -26.97
N ILE A 237 3.95 13.60 -26.42
CA ILE A 237 5.19 13.10 -27.01
C ILE A 237 4.93 12.51 -28.40
N GLY A 238 3.89 11.69 -28.55
CA GLY A 238 3.51 11.11 -29.84
C GLY A 238 3.19 12.16 -30.91
N THR A 239 2.43 13.20 -30.55
CA THR A 239 2.10 14.30 -31.48
C THR A 239 3.32 15.15 -31.83
N ILE A 240 4.23 15.41 -30.89
CA ILE A 240 5.50 16.09 -31.17
C ILE A 240 6.37 15.27 -32.14
N ILE A 241 6.47 13.95 -31.93
CA ILE A 241 7.21 13.05 -32.83
C ILE A 241 6.60 13.08 -34.23
N LEU A 242 5.27 13.07 -34.34
CA LEU A 242 4.57 13.16 -35.63
C LEU A 242 4.78 14.50 -36.35
N LEU A 243 4.90 15.61 -35.62
CA LEU A 243 5.12 16.94 -36.17
C LEU A 243 6.60 17.26 -36.45
N SER A 244 7.52 16.53 -35.81
CA SER A 244 8.97 16.74 -35.94
C SER A 244 9.52 16.70 -37.38
N PRO A 245 9.15 15.75 -38.28
CA PRO A 245 9.68 15.77 -39.65
C PRO A 245 9.23 17.01 -40.43
N VAL A 246 8.09 17.60 -40.08
CA VAL A 246 7.57 18.82 -40.73
C VAL A 246 8.38 20.05 -40.34
N SER A 247 8.96 20.09 -39.13
CA SER A 247 9.79 21.22 -38.70
C SER A 247 11.11 21.33 -39.46
N PHE A 248 11.61 20.25 -40.06
CA PHE A 248 12.77 20.33 -40.95
C PHE A 248 12.42 20.94 -42.32
N LEU A 249 11.16 20.82 -42.75
CA LEU A 249 10.71 21.36 -44.03
C LEU A 249 10.53 22.88 -44.00
N THR A 250 10.32 23.47 -42.81
CA THR A 250 10.19 24.93 -42.67
C THR A 250 11.50 25.66 -42.94
N ASP A 251 12.66 24.99 -42.86
CA ASP A 251 13.95 25.61 -43.21
C ASP A 251 14.07 25.91 -44.72
N PHE A 252 13.25 25.27 -45.56
CA PHE A 252 13.25 25.46 -47.02
C PHE A 252 12.25 26.51 -47.52
N ILE A 253 11.35 26.98 -46.65
CA ILE A 253 10.34 27.99 -47.00
C ILE A 253 10.64 29.25 -46.19
N PRO A 254 10.68 30.45 -46.78
CA PRO A 254 10.97 31.70 -46.07
C PRO A 254 9.78 32.13 -45.18
N ILE A 255 9.43 31.32 -44.17
CA ILE A 255 8.45 31.62 -43.14
C ILE A 255 9.24 32.00 -41.89
N GLU A 256 9.57 33.27 -41.77
CA GLU A 256 10.22 33.80 -40.57
C GLU A 256 9.27 33.64 -39.37
N LYS A 257 9.56 32.67 -38.47
CA LYS A 257 9.20 32.60 -37.02
C LYS A 257 8.80 31.21 -36.48
N LEU A 258 8.71 30.16 -37.29
CA LEU A 258 8.40 28.81 -36.77
C LEU A 258 9.69 28.10 -36.32
N THR A 259 9.96 28.11 -35.00
CA THR A 259 11.08 27.38 -34.41
C THR A 259 10.64 26.00 -33.91
N GLY A 260 11.58 25.11 -33.60
CA GLY A 260 11.27 23.81 -32.98
C GLY A 260 10.45 23.92 -31.67
N ILE A 261 10.58 25.03 -30.94
CA ILE A 261 9.78 25.32 -29.73
C ILE A 261 8.30 25.53 -30.09
N SER A 262 8.01 26.16 -31.24
CA SER A 262 6.64 26.36 -31.69
C SER A 262 5.95 25.02 -31.96
N PHE A 263 6.63 24.07 -32.61
CA PHE A 263 6.10 22.72 -32.87
C PHE A 263 5.88 21.92 -31.57
N PHE A 264 6.74 22.10 -30.57
CA PHE A 264 6.54 21.53 -29.24
C PHE A 264 5.22 22.04 -28.61
N ILE A 265 5.01 23.36 -28.61
CA ILE A 265 3.79 23.98 -28.07
C ILE A 265 2.56 23.52 -28.85
N PHE A 266 2.62 23.47 -30.19
CA PHE A 266 1.53 22.97 -31.02
C PHE A 266 1.20 21.50 -30.74
N GLY A 267 2.21 20.65 -30.55
CA GLY A 267 2.02 19.25 -30.18
C GLY A 267 1.29 19.09 -28.84
N CYS A 268 1.71 19.84 -27.81
CA CYS A 268 1.02 19.84 -26.51
C CYS A 268 -0.45 20.29 -26.62
N ILE A 269 -0.72 21.37 -27.38
CA ILE A 269 -2.09 21.86 -27.58
C ILE A 269 -2.93 20.85 -28.37
N ALA A 270 -2.37 20.25 -29.42
CA ALA A 270 -3.04 19.24 -30.23
C ALA A 270 -3.36 17.95 -29.44
N ALA A 271 -2.55 17.63 -28.42
CA ALA A 271 -2.79 16.48 -27.55
C ALA A 271 -4.00 16.64 -26.61
N VAL A 272 -4.39 17.88 -26.26
CA VAL A 272 -5.53 18.15 -25.36
C VAL A 272 -6.85 17.56 -25.87
N PRO A 273 -7.34 17.86 -27.09
CA PRO A 273 -8.60 17.30 -27.59
C PRO A 273 -8.57 15.78 -27.73
N ILE A 274 -7.43 15.20 -28.14
CA ILE A 274 -7.26 13.74 -28.27
C ILE A 274 -7.39 13.07 -26.89
N THR A 275 -6.78 13.67 -25.86
CA THR A 275 -6.85 13.18 -24.49
C THR A 275 -8.26 13.29 -23.92
N ILE A 276 -8.96 14.42 -24.15
CA ILE A 276 -10.36 14.60 -23.73
C ILE A 276 -11.24 13.52 -24.35
N PHE A 277 -11.06 13.22 -25.64
CA PHE A 277 -11.83 12.19 -26.33
C PHE A 277 -11.56 10.79 -25.76
N ALA A 278 -10.29 10.45 -25.51
CA ALA A 278 -9.90 9.17 -24.90
C ALA A 278 -10.49 9.01 -23.49
N ILE A 279 -10.51 10.08 -22.69
CA ILE A 279 -11.13 10.09 -21.36
C ILE A 279 -12.64 9.87 -21.50
N CYS A 280 -13.33 10.59 -22.39
CA CYS A 280 -14.77 10.45 -22.60
C CYS A 280 -15.16 9.01 -22.98
N PHE A 281 -14.43 8.40 -23.92
CA PHE A 281 -14.67 7.02 -24.35
C PHE A 281 -14.51 6.02 -23.18
N SER A 282 -13.47 6.21 -22.36
CA SER A 282 -13.26 5.39 -21.17
C SER A 282 -14.44 5.49 -20.19
N TRP A 283 -14.98 6.70 -19.96
CA TRP A 283 -16.13 6.91 -19.08
C TRP A 283 -17.43 6.30 -19.63
N VAL A 284 -17.61 6.17 -20.95
CA VAL A 284 -18.80 5.51 -21.53
C VAL A 284 -18.90 4.05 -21.07
N TYR A 285 -17.77 3.34 -20.96
CA TYR A 285 -17.75 1.94 -20.51
C TYR A 285 -18.11 1.81 -19.02
N TYR A 286 -17.46 2.58 -18.15
CA TYR A 286 -17.62 2.45 -16.69
C TYR A 286 -18.84 3.19 -16.11
N ARG A 287 -19.31 4.25 -16.81
CA ARG A 287 -20.34 5.19 -16.36
C ARG A 287 -21.09 5.79 -17.57
N PRO A 288 -21.94 5.00 -18.26
CA PRO A 288 -22.49 5.36 -19.57
C PRO A 288 -23.20 6.71 -19.59
N LYS A 289 -24.00 7.06 -18.57
CA LYS A 289 -24.73 8.34 -18.52
C LYS A 289 -23.79 9.56 -18.50
N ILE A 290 -22.77 9.55 -17.64
CA ILE A 290 -21.79 10.64 -17.53
C ILE A 290 -20.89 10.65 -18.77
N GLY A 291 -20.48 9.47 -19.24
CA GLY A 291 -19.65 9.33 -20.44
C GLY A 291 -20.31 9.94 -21.68
N PHE A 292 -21.58 9.62 -21.94
CA PHE A 292 -22.31 10.20 -23.07
C PHE A 292 -22.49 11.72 -22.96
N LEU A 293 -22.78 12.23 -21.76
CA LEU A 293 -22.88 13.67 -21.52
C LEU A 293 -21.55 14.39 -21.83
N MET A 294 -20.43 13.87 -21.31
CA MET A 294 -19.10 14.42 -21.52
C MET A 294 -18.68 14.36 -23.00
N LEU A 295 -19.01 13.26 -23.68
CA LEU A 295 -18.72 13.08 -25.11
C LEU A 295 -19.52 14.08 -25.96
N LEU A 296 -20.79 14.30 -25.64
CA LEU A 296 -21.64 15.29 -26.32
C LEU A 296 -21.09 16.71 -26.15
N ILE A 297 -20.70 17.09 -24.92
CA ILE A 297 -20.08 18.40 -24.65
C ILE A 297 -18.76 18.55 -25.43
N SER A 298 -17.93 17.52 -25.46
CA SER A 298 -16.66 17.52 -26.20
C SER A 298 -16.86 17.73 -27.71
N ILE A 299 -17.85 17.05 -28.31
CA ILE A 299 -18.18 17.22 -29.73
C ILE A 299 -18.69 18.63 -30.03
N ILE A 300 -19.55 19.20 -29.16
CA ILE A 300 -20.07 20.56 -29.35
C ILE A 300 -18.93 21.58 -29.29
N LEU A 301 -18.04 21.48 -28.30
CA LEU A 301 -16.91 22.40 -28.15
C LEU A 301 -15.90 22.24 -29.29
N GLY A 302 -15.51 21.01 -29.63
CA GLY A 302 -14.59 20.73 -30.73
C GLY A 302 -15.15 21.17 -32.08
N GLY A 303 -16.42 20.86 -32.34
CA GLY A 303 -17.12 21.28 -33.55
C GLY A 303 -17.30 22.80 -33.64
N GLY A 304 -17.59 23.47 -32.51
CA GLY A 304 -17.69 24.92 -32.44
C GLY A 304 -16.37 25.63 -32.72
N ILE A 305 -15.25 25.14 -32.17
CA ILE A 305 -13.91 25.66 -32.46
C ILE A 305 -13.56 25.45 -33.93
N PHE A 306 -13.82 24.26 -34.48
CA PHE A 306 -13.57 23.96 -35.89
C PHE A 306 -14.40 24.86 -36.82
N TYR A 307 -15.69 25.04 -36.53
CA TYR A 307 -16.57 25.90 -37.30
C TYR A 307 -16.13 27.37 -37.26
N TYR A 308 -15.73 27.87 -36.07
CA TYR A 308 -15.21 29.22 -35.92
C TYR A 308 -13.89 29.42 -36.67
N ALA A 309 -12.98 28.45 -36.61
CA ALA A 309 -11.73 28.48 -37.35
C ALA A 309 -12.00 28.48 -38.86
N TYR A 310 -12.89 27.60 -39.35
CA TYR A 310 -13.26 27.53 -40.77
C TYR A 310 -13.89 28.81 -41.30
N LYS A 311 -14.73 29.50 -40.51
CA LYS A 311 -15.39 30.73 -40.92
C LYS A 311 -14.44 31.95 -41.00
N ASN A 312 -13.34 31.92 -40.24
CA ASN A 312 -12.37 33.02 -40.17
C ASN A 312 -11.06 32.73 -40.94
N LEU A 313 -10.98 31.57 -41.61
CA LEU A 313 -9.98 31.23 -42.61
C LEU A 313 -10.46 31.70 -43.99
#